data_AF-A0A367Q7W7-F1
#
_entry.id   AF-A0A367Q7W7-F1
#
_cell.length_a   1.000
_cell.length_b   1.000
_cell.length_c   1.000
_cell.angle_alpha   90.00
_cell.angle_beta   90.00
_cell.angle_gamma   90.00
#
_symmetry.space_group_name_H-M   'P 1'
#
loop_
_entity.id
_entity.type
_entity.pdbx_description
1 polymer ?
#
loop_
_entity_poly.entity_id
_entity_poly.type
_entity_poly.pdbx_seq_one_letter_code
_entity_poly.pdbx_strand_id
1 'polypeptide(L)'
;MVNPFPVSTTNHLDKEGDFAGLPTDAKAPLIGANDNKSGQFDIPVSPDNPAIKLTGFDRFITTKGGAYCFIPSITALQHIASHSTK
;
A
#
# COMPACT_ATOMS: atom_id res chain seq x y z
N MET A 1 -25.63 -3.73 -3.25
CA MET A 1 -24.47 -3.32 -4.07
C MET A 1 -23.23 -3.68 -3.26
N VAL A 2 -22.55 -4.76 -3.63
CA VAL A 2 -21.39 -5.27 -2.89
C VAL A 2 -20.18 -4.44 -3.32
N ASN A 3 -19.57 -3.74 -2.36
CA ASN A 3 -18.37 -2.93 -2.63
C ASN A 3 -17.29 -3.83 -3.24
N PRO A 4 -16.75 -3.51 -4.43
CA PRO A 4 -15.59 -4.20 -4.95
C PRO A 4 -14.41 -3.81 -4.04
N PHE A 5 -13.82 -4.81 -3.40
CA PHE A 5 -12.61 -4.80 -2.59
C PHE A 5 -12.09 -3.41 -2.19
N PRO A 6 -12.22 -2.99 -0.92
CA PRO A 6 -11.44 -1.85 -0.46
C PRO A 6 -9.97 -2.18 -0.70
N VAL A 7 -9.23 -1.24 -1.29
CA VAL A 7 -7.77 -1.20 -1.21
C VAL A 7 -7.42 -0.91 0.26
N SER A 8 -7.70 -1.90 1.11
CA SER A 8 -7.67 -1.83 2.57
C SER A 8 -6.31 -2.23 3.13
N THR A 9 -5.42 -2.74 2.29
CA THR A 9 -4.05 -3.07 2.68
C THR A 9 -3.20 -1.81 2.84
N THR A 10 -3.39 -0.77 2.01
CA THR A 10 -2.52 0.41 2.03
C THR A 10 -2.66 1.25 3.30
N ASN A 11 -3.85 1.38 3.90
CA ASN A 11 -3.98 2.20 5.11
C ASN A 11 -3.46 1.48 6.36
N HIS A 12 -3.81 0.19 6.54
CA HIS A 12 -3.37 -0.55 7.72
C HIS A 12 -1.88 -0.89 7.70
N LEU A 13 -1.31 -1.25 6.54
CA LEU A 13 0.10 -1.66 6.43
C LEU A 13 1.07 -0.49 6.27
N ASP A 14 0.67 0.56 5.53
CA ASP A 14 1.61 1.59 5.09
C ASP A 14 1.54 2.87 5.93
N LYS A 15 0.43 3.10 6.65
CA LYS A 15 0.22 4.31 7.45
C LYS A 15 0.18 4.07 8.95
N GLU A 16 -0.55 3.08 9.41
CA GLU A 16 -0.93 2.97 10.84
C GLU A 16 -0.10 1.95 11.64
N GLY A 17 0.76 1.17 10.98
CA GLY A 17 1.76 0.27 11.61
C GLY A 17 1.21 -0.87 12.46
N ASP A 18 -0.06 -0.82 12.87
CA ASP A 18 -0.76 -1.83 13.64
C ASP A 18 -1.21 -2.99 12.74
N PHE A 19 -0.26 -3.85 12.40
CA PHE A 19 -0.53 -5.06 11.64
C PHE A 19 0.25 -6.26 12.18
N ALA A 20 -0.43 -7.40 12.30
CA ALA A 20 0.18 -8.68 12.70
C ALA A 20 0.96 -8.64 14.03
N GLY A 21 0.59 -7.75 14.97
CA GLY A 21 1.27 -7.60 16.26
C GLY A 21 2.60 -6.85 16.20
N LEU A 22 2.88 -6.15 15.09
CA LEU A 22 4.02 -5.24 14.98
C LEU A 22 3.78 -3.94 15.76
N PRO A 23 4.85 -3.23 16.16
CA PRO A 23 4.74 -1.91 16.77
C PRO A 23 3.91 -0.96 15.91
N THR A 24 3.03 -0.17 16.53
CA THR A 24 2.10 0.75 15.84
C THR A 24 2.80 1.85 15.03
N ASP A 25 4.10 2.04 15.23
CA ASP A 25 4.94 2.99 14.51
C ASP A 25 5.73 2.35 13.35
N ALA A 26 5.75 1.02 13.24
CA ALA A 26 6.48 0.29 12.21
C ALA A 26 5.65 0.13 10.93
N LYS A 27 6.02 0.84 9.87
CA LYS A 27 5.38 0.73 8.54
C LYS A 27 6.14 -0.26 7.65
N ALA A 28 5.49 -0.72 6.57
CA ALA A 28 6.14 -1.60 5.60
C ALA A 28 7.49 -1.01 5.09
N PRO A 29 8.58 -1.80 5.02
CA PRO A 29 9.92 -1.29 4.72
C PRO A 29 10.07 -0.75 3.30
N LEU A 30 9.32 -1.31 2.33
CA LEU A 30 9.46 -0.96 0.91
C LEU A 30 8.41 0.05 0.44
N ILE A 31 7.13 -0.19 0.75
CA ILE A 31 5.99 0.61 0.27
C ILE A 31 5.37 1.51 1.36
N GLY A 32 5.80 1.37 2.62
CA GLY A 32 5.31 2.15 3.73
C GLY A 32 5.66 3.62 3.61
N ALA A 33 4.77 4.49 4.07
CA ALA A 33 4.96 5.94 4.08
C ALA A 33 5.87 6.37 5.26
N ASN A 34 7.08 5.83 5.33
CA ASN A 34 8.11 6.17 6.33
C ASN A 34 8.67 7.57 6.08
N ASP A 35 8.93 8.36 7.11
CA ASP A 35 9.66 9.62 6.95
C ASP A 35 11.14 9.33 6.70
N ASN A 36 11.86 10.31 6.15
CA ASN A 36 13.30 10.14 5.91
C ASN A 36 14.00 9.88 7.24
N LYS A 37 14.91 8.91 7.25
CA LYS A 37 15.62 8.41 8.44
C LYS A 37 14.73 7.83 9.54
N SER A 38 13.44 7.61 9.29
CA SER A 38 12.52 7.01 10.27
C SER A 38 12.21 5.53 9.99
N GLY A 39 12.79 4.93 8.93
CA GLY A 39 12.52 3.55 8.57
C GLY A 39 12.95 2.58 9.66
N GLN A 40 12.08 1.63 9.99
CA GLN A 40 12.35 0.54 10.93
C GLN A 40 11.85 -0.79 10.36
N PHE A 41 12.64 -1.86 10.52
CA PHE A 41 12.27 -3.22 10.15
C PHE A 41 12.95 -4.24 11.06
N ASP A 42 12.15 -5.11 11.68
CA ASP A 42 12.63 -6.16 12.57
C ASP A 42 12.72 -7.48 11.78
N ILE A 43 13.92 -8.04 11.63
CA ILE A 43 14.15 -9.32 10.97
C ILE A 43 14.12 -10.43 12.02
N PRO A 44 13.10 -11.31 12.01
CA PRO A 44 13.04 -12.44 12.94
C PRO A 44 14.14 -13.46 12.61
N VAL A 45 14.91 -13.86 13.61
CA VAL A 45 15.99 -14.85 13.45
C VAL A 45 15.55 -16.23 13.91
N SER A 46 14.93 -16.32 15.09
CA SER A 46 14.23 -17.50 15.59
C SER A 46 13.26 -17.08 16.72
N PRO A 47 12.30 -17.92 17.13
CA PRO A 47 11.33 -17.57 18.19
C PRO A 47 11.99 -17.15 19.51
N ASP A 48 13.10 -17.79 19.87
CA ASP A 48 13.78 -17.58 21.15
C ASP A 48 14.90 -16.52 21.09
N ASN A 49 15.22 -15.99 19.90
CA ASN A 49 16.29 -15.01 19.73
C ASN A 49 15.72 -13.62 19.43
N PRO A 50 16.36 -12.55 19.93
CA PRO A 50 15.92 -11.20 19.61
C PRO A 50 16.02 -10.95 18.09
N ALA A 51 15.01 -10.27 17.54
CA ALA A 51 15.01 -9.85 16.15
C ALA A 51 16.13 -8.85 15.88
N ILE A 52 16.72 -8.91 14.67
CA ILE A 52 17.69 -7.91 14.22
C ILE A 52 16.89 -6.67 13.80
N LYS A 53 17.08 -5.55 14.50
CA LYS A 53 16.43 -4.28 14.17
C LYS A 53 17.26 -3.50 13.15
N LEU A 54 16.69 -3.26 11.98
CA LEU A 54 17.20 -2.28 11.02
C LEU A 54 16.48 -0.96 11.23
N THR A 55 17.21 0.13 11.48
CA THR A 55 16.63 1.45 11.76
C THR A 55 17.36 2.55 11.01
N GLY A 56 16.72 3.72 10.86
CA GLY A 56 17.37 4.93 10.36
C GLY A 56 17.54 5.00 8.84
N PHE A 57 16.94 4.07 8.09
CA PHE A 57 16.98 4.10 6.63
C PHE A 57 15.93 5.05 6.06
N ASP A 58 16.22 5.57 4.87
CA ASP A 58 15.33 6.46 4.13
C ASP A 58 14.26 5.67 3.36
N ARG A 59 13.19 6.38 2.97
CA ARG A 59 12.15 5.79 2.13
C ARG A 59 12.70 5.42 0.74
N PHE A 60 12.51 4.16 0.34
CA PHE A 60 12.95 3.68 -0.97
C PHE A 60 12.02 4.08 -2.14
N ILE A 61 10.72 4.21 -1.89
CA ILE A 61 9.71 4.48 -2.92
C ILE A 61 8.95 5.77 -2.61
N THR A 62 8.90 6.71 -3.56
CA THR A 62 8.10 7.94 -3.43
C THR A 62 6.98 7.98 -4.46
N THR A 63 5.73 7.81 -4.03
CA THR A 63 4.55 8.02 -4.87
C THR A 63 4.49 9.45 -5.37
N LYS A 64 4.52 9.65 -6.69
CA LYS A 64 4.42 10.97 -7.33
C LYS A 64 2.99 11.38 -7.68
N GLY A 65 2.05 10.46 -7.58
CA GLY A 65 0.64 10.63 -7.92
C GLY A 65 0.03 9.31 -8.38
N GLY A 66 -1.29 9.28 -8.51
CA GLY A 66 -2.05 8.13 -8.99
C GLY A 66 -3.48 8.54 -9.32
N ALA A 67 -4.17 7.71 -10.09
CA ALA A 67 -5.57 7.93 -10.46
C ALA A 67 -6.38 6.66 -10.20
N TYR A 68 -7.60 6.85 -9.71
CA TYR A 68 -8.60 5.78 -9.68
C TYR A 68 -9.37 5.79 -10.99
N CYS A 69 -9.19 4.74 -11.79
CA CYS A 69 -9.86 4.61 -13.07
C CYS A 69 -10.95 3.55 -12.98
N PHE A 70 -12.10 3.84 -13.58
CA PHE A 70 -13.11 2.83 -13.85
C PHE A 70 -12.77 2.11 -15.15
N ILE A 71 -12.78 0.77 -15.13
CA ILE A 71 -12.61 -0.05 -16.33
C ILE A 71 -14.01 -0.55 -16.74
N PRO A 72 -14.67 0.11 -17.71
CA PRO A 72 -16.01 -0.28 -18.15
C PRO A 72 -16.00 -1.64 -18.87
N SER A 73 -17.18 -2.26 -18.97
CA SER A 73 -17.35 -3.46 -19.80
C SER A 73 -17.18 -3.15 -21.28
N ILE A 74 -16.85 -4.18 -22.08
CA ILE A 74 -16.72 -4.04 -23.55
C ILE A 74 -18.02 -3.50 -24.16
N THR A 75 -19.18 -3.97 -23.71
CA THR A 75 -20.48 -3.48 -24.18
C THR A 75 -20.69 -1.99 -23.90
N ALA A 76 -20.29 -1.52 -22.71
CA ALA A 76 -20.37 -0.10 -22.37
C ALA A 76 -19.46 0.75 -23.27
N LEU A 77 -18.24 0.27 -23.57
CA LEU A 77 -17.33 0.92 -24.52
C LEU A 77 -17.93 1.00 -25.93
N GLN A 78 -18.52 -0.09 -26.42
CA GLN A 78 -19.17 -0.14 -27.74
C GLN A 78 -20.36 0.82 -27.82
N HIS A 79 -21.16 0.91 -26.76
CA HIS A 79 -22.31 1.80 -26.71
C HIS A 79 -21.89 3.27 -26.71
N ILE A 80 -20.86 3.63 -25.93
CA ILE A 80 -20.28 4.99 -25.94
C ILE A 80 -19.73 5.31 -27.33
N ALA A 81 -19.01 4.38 -27.96
CA ALA A 81 -18.44 4.59 -29.28
C ALA A 81 -19.52 4.82 -30.36
N SER A 82 -20.62 4.06 -30.34
CA SER A 82 -21.69 4.19 -31.33
C SER A 82 -22.51 5.48 -31.19
N HIS A 83 -22.60 6.03 -29.98
CA HIS A 83 -23.33 7.28 -29.70
C HIS A 83 -22.42 8.52 -29.66
N SER A 84 -21.13 8.37 -29.96
CA SER A 84 -20.16 9.48 -30.00
C SER A 84 -20.05 10.16 -31.37
N THR A 85 -20.72 9.64 -32.39
CA THR A 85 -20.69 10.21 -33.75
C THR A 85 -21.67 11.39 -33.86
N LYS A 86 -21.12 12.59 -34.08
CA LYS A 86 -21.85 13.75 -34.63
C LYS A 86 -21.92 13.66 -36.15
#